data_AF-A0A344WKU4-F1
#
_entry.id   AF-A0A344WKU4-F1
#
_cell.length_a   1.000
_cell.length_b   1.000
_cell.length_c   1.000
_cell.angle_alpha   90.00
_cell.angle_beta   90.00
_cell.angle_gamma   90.00
#
_symmetry.space_group_name_H-M   'P 1'
#
loop_
_entity.id
_entity.type
_entity.pdbx_description
1 polymer ?
#
loop_
_entity_poly.entity_id
_entity_poly.type
_entity_poly.pdbx_seq_one_letter_code
_entity_poly.pdbx_strand_id
1 'polypeptide(L)'
;MSNISKMEPEDAGNIELRDGTSVPLEMVQKIFSEVNGSDEALSRIVYDDHIVTKDNVQQLLIQLIQAANQYQLQSDTLRITILRTDDNQTELNCLESLNQLDPSPATPIEAIVIEYQFLLRNPITNKLQSYDVEVGLISRAAKRFKAAKSHGVDVQMMRLRSSMSGKFEVSYSEYLVGKFLMSTIENWYNSVEKSTKSFWPKFIERHNAWVPLIFRLMGTAAFCICVWLFRDSIFAINFTNSQVLLSGLILFVTFSIVIATSLRLGSGFLSYVERLYPVSAIKFADAEEKILRQYNKANSSIATKSFLYLAGQVISSLIVSWIGALMTVETLAKIAP
;
A
#
# COMPACT_ATOMS: atom_id res chain seq x y z
N MET A 1 22.59 16.82 -57.42
CA MET A 1 24.04 16.64 -57.22
C MET A 1 24.30 16.47 -55.73
N SER A 2 24.50 15.23 -55.29
CA SER A 2 25.15 14.85 -54.05
C SER A 2 25.47 13.37 -54.21
N ASN A 3 26.72 13.09 -54.59
CA ASN A 3 27.23 11.74 -54.82
C ASN A 3 27.41 11.06 -53.46
N ILE A 4 26.52 10.12 -53.14
CA ILE A 4 26.74 9.16 -52.07
C ILE A 4 27.72 8.12 -52.61
N SER A 5 28.98 8.29 -52.19
CA SER A 5 30.07 7.34 -52.32
C SER A 5 29.62 5.95 -51.86
N LYS A 6 29.59 4.99 -52.78
CA LYS A 6 29.61 3.56 -52.47
C LYS A 6 31.00 3.27 -51.87
N MET A 7 31.05 3.05 -50.57
CA MET A 7 32.15 2.30 -49.96
C MET A 7 31.86 0.81 -50.17
N GLU A 8 32.75 0.14 -50.91
CA GLU A 8 32.85 -1.32 -50.91
C GLU A 8 33.39 -1.78 -49.54
N PRO A 9 32.81 -2.84 -48.93
CA PRO A 9 33.38 -3.44 -47.73
C PRO A 9 34.43 -4.48 -48.16
N GLU A 10 35.67 -4.05 -48.36
CA GLU A 10 36.82 -4.95 -48.26
C GLU A 10 37.19 -5.09 -46.77
N ASP A 11 37.36 -6.34 -46.34
CA ASP A 11 37.68 -6.82 -44.99
C ASP A 11 36.59 -6.69 -43.92
N ALA A 12 35.47 -7.40 -44.13
CA ALA A 12 34.64 -7.87 -43.01
C ALA A 12 35.46 -8.87 -42.17
N GLY A 13 36.14 -8.35 -41.14
CA GLY A 13 37.06 -9.12 -40.28
C GLY A 13 36.43 -10.41 -39.77
N ASN A 14 37.08 -11.52 -40.05
CA ASN A 14 36.70 -12.81 -39.50
C ASN A 14 37.27 -12.94 -38.08
N ILE A 15 36.47 -13.48 -37.15
CA ILE A 15 36.94 -13.81 -35.80
C ILE A 15 37.30 -15.30 -35.80
N GLU A 16 38.56 -15.63 -35.52
CA GLU A 16 38.96 -17.01 -35.27
C GLU A 16 38.56 -17.43 -33.85
N LEU A 17 37.70 -18.45 -33.76
CA LEU A 17 37.41 -19.13 -32.51
C LEU A 17 38.61 -19.99 -32.10
N ARG A 18 38.68 -20.32 -30.81
CA ARG A 18 39.77 -21.12 -30.20
C ARG A 18 40.04 -22.46 -30.89
N ASP A 19 39.06 -22.98 -31.65
CA ASP A 19 39.15 -24.24 -32.38
C ASP A 19 39.62 -24.05 -33.85
N GLY A 20 40.09 -22.85 -34.22
CA GLY A 20 40.56 -22.52 -35.56
C GLY A 20 39.46 -22.32 -36.60
N THR A 21 38.20 -22.32 -36.18
CA THR A 21 37.05 -22.02 -37.05
C THR A 21 36.84 -20.51 -37.13
N SER A 22 36.91 -19.99 -38.34
CA SER A 22 36.70 -18.58 -38.66
C SER A 22 35.20 -18.31 -38.82
N VAL A 23 34.63 -17.48 -37.93
CA VAL A 23 33.23 -17.05 -38.00
C VAL A 23 33.17 -15.58 -38.44
N PRO A 24 32.31 -15.21 -39.41
CA PRO A 24 32.16 -13.82 -39.82
C PRO A 24 31.72 -12.95 -38.64
N LEU A 25 32.36 -11.79 -38.45
CA LEU A 25 32.00 -10.83 -37.39
C LEU A 25 30.51 -10.45 -37.45
N GLU A 26 29.93 -10.34 -38.65
CA GLU A 26 28.50 -10.08 -38.84
C GLU A 26 27.62 -11.16 -38.21
N MET A 27 28.04 -12.43 -38.25
CA MET A 27 27.31 -13.54 -37.64
C MET A 27 27.39 -13.46 -36.11
N VAL A 28 28.55 -13.09 -35.56
CA VAL A 28 28.72 -12.87 -34.12
C VAL A 28 27.92 -11.65 -33.66
N GLN A 29 27.94 -10.55 -34.40
CA GLN A 29 27.14 -9.36 -34.10
C GLN A 29 25.64 -9.64 -34.21
N LYS A 30 25.22 -10.49 -35.16
CA LYS A 30 23.84 -10.92 -35.30
C LYS A 30 23.41 -11.83 -34.16
N ILE A 31 24.24 -12.80 -33.76
CA ILE A 31 23.99 -13.61 -32.56
C ILE A 31 23.96 -12.71 -31.32
N PHE A 32 24.88 -11.77 -31.20
CA PHE A 32 24.94 -10.85 -30.06
C PHE A 32 23.75 -9.89 -30.01
N SER A 33 23.25 -9.41 -31.15
CA SER A 33 22.06 -8.55 -31.23
C SER A 33 20.73 -9.31 -31.22
N GLU A 34 20.74 -10.60 -31.53
CA GLU A 34 19.59 -11.51 -31.39
C GLU A 34 19.52 -12.08 -29.96
N VAL A 35 20.65 -12.23 -29.28
CA VAL A 35 20.75 -12.55 -27.84
C VAL A 35 20.52 -11.31 -26.97
N ASN A 36 20.97 -10.13 -27.41
CA ASN A 36 20.72 -8.84 -26.72
C ASN A 36 19.59 -8.04 -27.39
N GLY A 37 18.76 -8.67 -28.22
CA GLY A 37 17.58 -8.00 -28.76
C GLY A 37 16.76 -7.56 -27.55
N SER A 38 16.69 -6.26 -27.29
CA SER A 38 16.15 -5.71 -26.04
C SER A 38 14.82 -6.37 -25.75
N ASP A 39 14.81 -7.33 -24.82
CA ASP A 39 13.57 -7.91 -24.34
C ASP A 39 12.78 -6.75 -23.76
N GLU A 40 11.65 -6.47 -24.38
CA GLU A 40 10.75 -5.45 -23.88
C GLU A 40 10.06 -6.04 -22.64
N ALA A 41 9.90 -5.22 -21.60
CA ALA A 41 9.27 -5.64 -20.37
C ALA A 41 7.94 -4.91 -20.17
N LEU A 42 6.85 -5.67 -20.00
CA LEU A 42 5.63 -5.13 -19.42
C LEU A 42 5.74 -5.21 -17.92
N SER A 43 5.63 -4.08 -17.22
CA SER A 43 5.59 -4.06 -15.76
C SER A 43 4.32 -3.41 -15.24
N ARG A 44 3.77 -3.97 -14.16
CA ARG A 44 2.61 -3.44 -13.44
C ARG A 44 2.84 -3.51 -11.95
N ILE A 45 2.67 -2.37 -11.29
CA ILE A 45 2.75 -2.28 -9.82
C ILE A 45 1.35 -2.27 -9.25
N VAL A 46 1.13 -3.02 -8.17
CA VAL A 46 -0.15 -3.10 -7.49
C VAL A 46 -0.06 -2.64 -6.04
N TYR A 47 -1.08 -1.90 -5.60
CA TYR A 47 -1.17 -1.26 -4.29
C TYR A 47 -2.35 -1.79 -3.44
N ASP A 48 -3.14 -2.71 -3.99
CA ASP A 48 -4.32 -3.27 -3.34
C ASP A 48 -3.94 -4.18 -2.15
N ASP A 49 -4.77 -4.16 -1.11
CA ASP A 49 -4.66 -5.12 -0.01
C ASP A 49 -5.27 -6.45 -0.43
N HIS A 50 -4.46 -7.50 -0.36
CA HIS A 50 -4.82 -8.84 -0.80
C HIS A 50 -4.56 -9.86 0.29
N ILE A 51 -5.32 -10.93 0.30
CA ILE A 51 -5.08 -12.11 1.11
C ILE A 51 -4.81 -13.25 0.14
N VAL A 52 -3.53 -13.57 -0.07
CA VAL A 52 -3.11 -14.63 -1.00
C VAL A 52 -2.91 -15.91 -0.20
N THR A 53 -3.64 -16.95 -0.55
CA THR A 53 -3.44 -18.29 0.02
C THR A 53 -2.47 -19.11 -0.83
N LYS A 54 -1.98 -20.23 -0.28
CA LYS A 54 -1.20 -21.23 -1.02
C LYS A 54 -1.92 -21.69 -2.29
N ASP A 55 -3.22 -21.95 -2.20
CA ASP A 55 -4.05 -22.42 -3.31
C ASP A 55 -4.13 -21.36 -4.42
N ASN A 56 -4.20 -20.07 -4.07
CA ASN A 56 -4.18 -19.00 -5.07
C ASN A 56 -2.86 -18.98 -5.85
N VAL A 57 -1.72 -19.18 -5.18
CA VAL A 57 -0.42 -19.27 -5.85
C VAL A 57 -0.34 -20.50 -6.76
N GLN A 58 -0.84 -21.65 -6.29
CA GLN A 58 -0.93 -22.85 -7.11
C GLN A 58 -1.80 -22.62 -8.36
N GLN A 59 -2.94 -21.94 -8.23
CA GLN A 59 -3.80 -21.59 -9.36
C GLN A 59 -3.09 -20.69 -10.38
N LEU A 60 -2.30 -19.71 -9.92
CA LEU A 60 -1.50 -18.87 -10.82
C LEU A 60 -0.53 -19.71 -11.64
N LEU A 61 0.22 -20.58 -10.97
CA LEU A 61 1.23 -21.42 -11.62
C LEU A 61 0.60 -22.35 -12.66
N ILE A 62 -0.53 -22.97 -12.33
CA ILE A 62 -1.30 -23.80 -13.27
C ILE A 62 -1.74 -22.97 -14.48
N GLN A 63 -2.26 -21.76 -14.27
CA GLN A 63 -2.68 -20.87 -15.36
C GLN A 63 -1.52 -20.44 -16.24
N LEU A 64 -0.34 -20.13 -15.67
CA LEU A 64 0.87 -19.77 -16.41
C LEU A 64 1.40 -20.96 -17.24
N ILE A 65 1.45 -22.16 -16.66
CA ILE A 65 1.86 -23.37 -17.36
C ILE A 65 0.89 -23.67 -18.51
N GLN A 66 -0.43 -23.55 -18.27
CA GLN A 66 -1.44 -23.73 -19.32
C GLN A 66 -1.30 -22.68 -20.43
N ALA A 67 -1.06 -21.42 -20.08
CA ALA A 67 -0.83 -20.35 -21.04
C ALA A 67 0.42 -20.61 -21.89
N ALA A 68 1.52 -21.04 -21.28
CA ALA A 68 2.76 -21.36 -21.98
C ALA A 68 2.61 -22.59 -22.91
N ASN A 69 1.90 -23.62 -22.46
CA ASN A 69 1.66 -24.85 -23.23
C ASN A 69 0.90 -24.61 -24.55
N GLN A 70 0.11 -23.54 -24.66
CA GLN A 70 -0.59 -23.17 -25.90
C GLN A 70 0.38 -22.79 -27.04
N TYR A 71 1.61 -22.40 -26.71
CA TYR A 71 2.61 -21.89 -27.67
C TYR A 71 3.78 -22.86 -27.90
N GLN A 72 3.55 -24.16 -27.80
CA GLN A 72 4.56 -25.21 -28.02
C GLN A 72 5.82 -25.05 -27.16
N LEU A 73 5.61 -25.06 -25.84
CA LEU A 73 6.67 -25.00 -24.83
C LEU A 73 7.79 -26.01 -25.13
N GLN A 74 9.03 -25.53 -25.22
CA GLN A 74 10.22 -26.38 -25.45
C GLN A 74 10.98 -26.65 -24.16
N SER A 75 11.08 -25.64 -23.30
CA SER A 75 11.74 -25.71 -22.01
C SER A 75 11.11 -24.70 -21.08
N ASP A 76 11.04 -25.05 -19.80
CA ASP A 76 10.59 -24.19 -18.72
C ASP A 76 11.51 -24.31 -17.51
N THR A 77 11.54 -23.26 -16.70
CA THR A 77 12.23 -23.22 -15.42
C THR A 77 11.39 -22.38 -14.48
N LEU A 78 10.98 -22.99 -13.37
CA LEU A 78 10.19 -22.35 -12.34
C LEU A 78 11.05 -22.18 -11.09
N ARG A 79 11.07 -20.97 -10.53
CA ARG A 79 11.65 -20.68 -9.22
C ARG A 79 10.64 -19.90 -8.39
N ILE A 80 10.40 -20.36 -7.17
CA ILE A 80 9.54 -19.70 -6.19
C ILE A 80 10.41 -19.39 -4.98
N THR A 81 10.62 -18.11 -4.72
CA THR A 81 11.40 -17.61 -3.61
C THR A 81 10.46 -17.08 -2.53
N ILE A 82 10.45 -17.74 -1.39
CA ILE A 82 9.66 -17.35 -0.21
C ILE A 82 10.59 -16.67 0.78
N LEU A 83 10.37 -15.38 1.02
CA LEU A 83 11.11 -14.56 1.97
C LEU A 83 10.34 -14.47 3.27
N ARG A 84 10.97 -14.85 4.37
CA ARG A 84 10.38 -14.78 5.72
C ARG A 84 10.94 -13.61 6.51
N THR A 85 10.23 -13.23 7.57
CA THR A 85 10.60 -12.07 8.41
C THR A 85 11.88 -12.23 9.23
N ASP A 86 12.39 -13.45 9.37
CA ASP A 86 13.66 -13.83 10.01
C ASP A 86 14.85 -13.82 9.03
N ASP A 87 14.67 -13.22 7.85
CA ASP A 87 15.65 -13.20 6.75
C ASP A 87 15.99 -14.58 6.18
N ASN A 88 15.21 -15.62 6.56
CA ASN A 88 15.30 -16.92 5.93
C ASN A 88 14.61 -16.90 4.57
N GLN A 89 15.34 -17.37 3.56
CA GLN A 89 14.87 -17.54 2.20
C GLN A 89 14.68 -19.03 1.93
N THR A 90 13.53 -19.41 1.37
CA THR A 90 13.28 -20.76 0.89
C THR A 90 13.01 -20.70 -0.61
N GLU A 91 13.86 -21.35 -1.38
CA GLU A 91 13.72 -21.46 -2.84
C GLU A 91 13.13 -22.82 -3.19
N LEU A 92 12.13 -22.82 -4.06
CA LEU A 92 11.44 -24.01 -4.55
C LEU A 92 11.51 -23.99 -6.08
N ASN A 93 11.87 -25.12 -6.68
CA ASN A 93 12.07 -25.20 -8.14
C ASN A 93 10.90 -25.87 -8.87
N CYS A 94 9.87 -26.35 -8.15
CA CYS A 94 8.72 -26.98 -8.76
C CYS A 94 7.45 -26.81 -7.93
N LEU A 95 6.31 -27.06 -8.58
CA LEU A 95 4.98 -26.93 -7.97
C LEU A 95 4.77 -27.96 -6.85
N GLU A 96 5.31 -29.16 -6.98
CA GLU A 96 5.19 -30.23 -5.99
C GLU A 96 5.91 -29.84 -4.69
N SER A 97 7.05 -29.16 -4.81
CA SER A 97 7.80 -28.65 -3.65
C SER A 97 7.00 -27.60 -2.88
N LEU A 98 6.20 -26.78 -3.57
CA LEU A 98 5.27 -25.86 -2.91
C LEU A 98 4.23 -26.63 -2.09
N ASN A 99 3.68 -27.72 -2.64
CA ASN A 99 2.71 -28.56 -1.92
C ASN A 99 3.31 -29.23 -0.68
N GLN A 100 4.57 -29.63 -0.75
CA GLN A 100 5.32 -30.23 0.37
C GLN A 100 5.79 -29.21 1.41
N LEU A 101 5.66 -27.90 1.15
CA LEU A 101 6.05 -26.88 2.11
C LEU A 101 5.28 -27.04 3.41
N ASP A 102 6.02 -27.23 4.49
CA ASP A 102 5.49 -27.38 5.84
C ASP A 102 4.72 -26.11 6.26
N PRO A 103 3.45 -26.21 6.68
CA PRO A 103 2.67 -25.10 7.22
C PRO A 103 3.03 -24.76 8.68
N SER A 104 3.96 -25.49 9.30
CA SER A 104 4.36 -25.29 10.71
C SER A 104 5.33 -24.13 11.02
N PRO A 105 6.02 -23.41 10.10
CA PRO A 105 6.99 -22.42 10.52
C PRO A 105 6.33 -21.30 11.32
N ALA A 106 6.98 -20.94 12.44
CA ALA A 106 6.48 -19.91 13.35
C ALA A 106 6.69 -18.48 12.82
N THR A 107 7.42 -18.33 11.70
CA THR A 107 7.81 -17.03 11.15
C THR A 107 6.93 -16.66 9.95
N PRO A 108 6.31 -15.47 9.96
CA PRO A 108 5.44 -15.04 8.88
C PRO A 108 6.23 -14.74 7.60
N ILE A 109 5.60 -15.02 6.46
CA ILE A 109 6.11 -14.72 5.13
C ILE A 109 6.03 -13.22 4.84
N GLU A 110 7.17 -12.61 4.52
CA GLU A 110 7.30 -11.21 4.15
C GLU A 110 6.96 -10.96 2.68
N ALA A 111 7.47 -11.81 1.78
CA ALA A 111 7.26 -11.69 0.36
C ALA A 111 7.39 -13.05 -0.33
N ILE A 112 6.76 -13.15 -1.51
CA ILE A 112 6.91 -14.28 -2.42
C ILE A 112 7.29 -13.69 -3.78
N VAL A 113 8.32 -14.25 -4.40
CA VAL A 113 8.72 -13.92 -5.77
C VAL A 113 8.64 -15.21 -6.57
N ILE A 114 7.86 -15.20 -7.64
CA ILE A 114 7.71 -16.31 -8.57
C ILE A 114 8.38 -15.89 -9.86
N GLU A 115 9.44 -16.59 -10.24
CA GLU A 115 10.14 -16.43 -11.51
C GLU A 115 9.81 -17.65 -12.37
N TYR A 116 9.19 -17.42 -13.52
CA TYR A 116 8.88 -18.47 -14.47
C TYR A 116 9.47 -18.10 -15.82
N GLN A 117 10.52 -18.81 -16.18
CA GLN A 117 11.26 -18.62 -17.43
C GLN A 117 10.89 -19.74 -18.38
N PHE A 118 10.59 -19.43 -19.63
CA PHE A 118 10.27 -20.46 -20.61
C PHE A 118 10.66 -20.07 -22.03
N LEU A 119 10.99 -21.09 -22.82
CA LEU A 119 11.35 -21.01 -24.22
C LEU A 119 10.19 -21.49 -25.08
N LEU A 120 9.64 -20.57 -25.88
CA LEU A 120 8.59 -20.87 -26.85
C LEU A 120 9.15 -20.95 -28.26
N ARG A 121 8.56 -21.82 -29.07
CA ARG A 121 8.86 -21.89 -30.50
C ARG A 121 7.83 -21.08 -31.26
N ASN A 122 8.25 -20.00 -31.91
CA ASN A 122 7.34 -19.21 -32.73
C ASN A 122 6.85 -20.06 -33.93
N PRO A 123 5.54 -20.17 -34.17
CA PRO A 123 4.99 -21.01 -35.25
C PRO A 123 5.32 -20.50 -36.66
N ILE A 124 5.55 -19.20 -36.83
CA ILE A 124 5.85 -18.56 -38.12
C ILE A 124 7.35 -18.60 -38.42
N THR A 125 8.18 -18.18 -37.47
CA THR A 125 9.63 -18.05 -37.68
C THR A 125 10.40 -19.32 -37.32
N ASN A 126 9.76 -20.26 -36.60
CA ASN A 126 10.34 -21.49 -36.08
C ASN A 126 11.54 -21.27 -35.14
N LYS A 127 11.79 -20.02 -34.73
CA LYS A 127 12.85 -19.62 -33.80
C LYS A 127 12.39 -19.81 -32.36
N LEU A 128 13.35 -20.10 -31.50
CA LEU A 128 13.15 -20.14 -30.05
C LEU A 128 13.24 -18.71 -29.50
N GLN A 129 12.31 -18.37 -28.63
CA GLN A 129 12.21 -17.07 -27.97
C GLN A 129 12.08 -17.27 -26.47
N SER A 130 12.78 -16.44 -25.70
CA SER A 130 12.75 -16.47 -24.24
C SER A 130 11.68 -15.54 -23.71
N TYR A 131 11.00 -16.01 -22.67
CA TYR A 131 10.02 -15.24 -21.92
C TYR A 131 10.31 -15.41 -20.45
N ASP A 132 10.39 -14.29 -19.73
CA ASP A 132 10.60 -14.28 -18.29
C ASP A 132 9.41 -13.62 -17.62
N VAL A 133 8.76 -14.34 -16.71
CA VAL A 133 7.63 -13.85 -15.92
C VAL A 133 8.05 -13.74 -14.47
N GLU A 134 7.98 -12.54 -13.90
CA GLU A 134 8.21 -12.28 -12.48
C GLU A 134 6.92 -11.81 -11.81
N VAL A 135 6.48 -12.55 -10.78
CA VAL A 135 5.34 -12.17 -9.94
C VAL A 135 5.83 -12.02 -8.51
N GLY A 136 6.01 -10.76 -8.08
CA GLY A 136 6.38 -10.39 -6.72
C GLY A 136 5.17 -9.95 -5.90
N LEU A 137 4.92 -10.61 -4.78
CA LEU A 137 3.86 -10.28 -3.82
C LEU A 137 4.47 -10.00 -2.46
N ILE A 138 3.92 -8.99 -1.77
CA ILE A 138 4.45 -8.49 -0.51
C ILE A 138 3.34 -8.50 0.55
N SER A 139 3.62 -9.16 1.68
CA SER A 139 2.81 -9.02 2.88
C SER A 139 3.20 -7.76 3.65
N ARG A 140 2.32 -6.75 3.63
CA ARG A 140 2.46 -5.54 4.46
C ARG A 140 2.32 -5.85 5.94
N ALA A 141 1.49 -6.85 6.29
CA ALA A 141 1.33 -7.29 7.68
C ALA A 141 2.64 -7.85 8.26
N ALA A 142 3.30 -8.74 7.52
CA ALA A 142 4.58 -9.31 7.93
C ALA A 142 5.71 -8.27 7.95
N LYS A 143 5.79 -7.41 6.93
CA LYS A 143 6.73 -6.26 6.93
C LYS A 143 6.57 -5.41 8.19
N ARG A 144 5.35 -5.06 8.56
CA ARG A 144 5.12 -4.27 9.78
C ARG A 144 5.44 -5.03 11.05
N PHE A 145 5.17 -6.33 11.08
CA PHE A 145 5.56 -7.17 12.22
C PHE A 145 7.09 -7.15 12.42
N LYS A 146 7.86 -7.25 11.33
CA LYS A 146 9.32 -7.07 11.33
C LYS A 146 9.73 -5.66 11.78
N ALA A 147 9.09 -4.63 11.23
CA ALA A 147 9.33 -3.23 11.58
C ALA A 147 9.01 -2.89 13.06
N ALA A 148 8.06 -3.59 13.66
CA ALA A 148 7.70 -3.43 15.08
C ALA A 148 8.73 -4.09 16.01
N LYS A 149 9.45 -5.10 15.52
CA LYS A 149 10.55 -5.76 16.25
C LYS A 149 11.88 -5.06 16.04
N SER A 150 12.11 -4.43 14.90
CA SER A 150 13.33 -3.67 14.64
C SER A 150 13.28 -2.29 15.30
N HIS A 151 14.45 -1.82 15.76
CA HIS A 151 14.61 -0.49 16.35
C HIS A 151 15.53 0.34 15.45
N GLY A 152 15.21 1.62 15.21
CA GLY A 152 16.09 2.56 14.52
C GLY A 152 15.55 3.13 13.19
N VAL A 153 16.47 3.61 12.36
CA VAL A 153 16.23 4.36 11.10
C VAL A 153 15.52 3.52 10.04
N ASP A 154 15.69 2.19 10.07
CA ASP A 154 15.08 1.25 9.13
C ASP A 154 13.55 1.35 9.08
N VAL A 155 12.91 1.68 10.20
CA VAL A 155 11.43 1.76 10.28
C VAL A 155 10.88 2.85 9.35
N GLN A 156 11.59 3.96 9.16
CA GLN A 156 11.12 5.07 8.31
C GLN A 156 11.28 4.75 6.82
N MET A 157 12.42 4.18 6.40
CA MET A 157 12.61 3.73 5.01
C MET A 157 11.65 2.60 4.65
N MET A 158 11.41 1.68 5.60
CA MET A 158 10.50 0.57 5.40
C MET A 158 9.05 1.03 5.23
N ARG A 159 8.64 2.13 5.89
CA ARG A 159 7.32 2.74 5.65
C ARG A 159 7.17 3.27 4.22
N LEU A 160 8.20 3.91 3.67
CA LEU A 160 8.16 4.42 2.29
C LEU A 160 8.04 3.29 1.26
N ARG A 161 8.76 2.17 1.46
CA ARG A 161 8.65 0.98 0.58
C ARG A 161 7.40 0.13 0.83
N SER A 162 6.71 0.31 1.96
CA SER A 162 5.55 -0.52 2.33
C SER A 162 4.27 -0.19 1.55
N SER A 163 4.27 0.88 0.75
CA SER A 163 3.12 1.24 -0.08
C SER A 163 2.92 0.28 -1.25
N MET A 164 3.92 -0.49 -1.69
CA MET A 164 3.74 -1.48 -2.76
C MET A 164 3.25 -2.81 -2.19
N SER A 165 2.20 -3.38 -2.79
CA SER A 165 1.67 -4.71 -2.44
C SER A 165 2.24 -5.81 -3.35
N GLY A 166 2.58 -5.48 -4.58
CA GLY A 166 3.17 -6.42 -5.53
C GLY A 166 3.64 -5.75 -6.80
N LYS A 167 4.42 -6.48 -7.58
CA LYS A 167 4.96 -6.11 -8.89
C LYS A 167 4.84 -7.31 -9.80
N PHE A 168 4.29 -7.11 -10.99
CA PHE A 168 4.25 -8.10 -12.05
C PHE A 168 5.13 -7.59 -13.19
N GLU A 169 5.97 -8.44 -13.72
CA GLU A 169 6.83 -8.13 -14.84
C GLU A 169 6.84 -9.30 -15.81
N VAL A 170 6.76 -9.00 -17.10
CA VAL A 170 6.82 -9.99 -18.17
C VAL A 170 7.77 -9.44 -19.22
N SER A 171 8.93 -10.05 -19.34
CA SER A 171 9.88 -9.82 -20.43
C SER A 171 9.47 -10.70 -21.62
N TYR A 172 9.35 -10.09 -22.80
CA TYR A 172 8.83 -10.76 -23.98
C TYR A 172 9.64 -10.45 -25.24
N SER A 173 9.79 -11.45 -26.10
CA SER A 173 10.24 -11.25 -27.48
C SER A 173 9.08 -10.87 -28.41
N GLU A 174 7.84 -11.28 -28.12
CA GLU A 174 6.63 -10.90 -28.87
C GLU A 174 5.56 -10.26 -27.99
N TYR A 175 5.17 -9.04 -28.36
CA TYR A 175 4.24 -8.23 -27.58
C TYR A 175 2.88 -8.90 -27.33
N LEU A 176 2.34 -9.62 -28.31
CA LEU A 176 1.03 -10.27 -28.17
C LEU A 176 1.05 -11.37 -27.11
N VAL A 177 2.12 -12.17 -27.08
CA VAL A 177 2.30 -13.23 -26.08
C VAL A 177 2.55 -12.61 -24.70
N GLY A 178 3.45 -11.62 -24.61
CA GLY A 178 3.71 -10.89 -23.37
C GLY A 178 2.44 -10.25 -22.77
N LYS A 179 1.62 -9.62 -23.61
CA LYS A 179 0.34 -9.02 -23.21
C LYS A 179 -0.67 -10.06 -22.73
N PHE A 180 -0.75 -11.21 -23.38
CA PHE A 180 -1.62 -12.31 -22.96
C PHE A 180 -1.22 -12.87 -21.58
N LEU A 181 0.08 -13.08 -21.36
CA LEU A 181 0.62 -13.51 -20.07
C LEU A 181 0.34 -12.48 -18.97
N MET A 182 0.63 -11.20 -19.23
CA MET A 182 0.33 -10.12 -18.29
C MET A 182 -1.18 -10.07 -17.97
N SER A 183 -2.05 -10.17 -18.97
CA SER A 183 -3.50 -10.22 -18.75
C SER A 183 -3.93 -11.44 -17.93
N THR A 184 -3.27 -12.58 -18.09
CA THR A 184 -3.53 -13.79 -17.30
C THR A 184 -3.18 -13.56 -15.82
N ILE A 185 -2.02 -12.97 -15.54
CA ILE A 185 -1.58 -12.60 -14.18
C ILE A 185 -2.54 -11.58 -13.57
N GLU A 186 -2.98 -10.59 -14.33
CA GLU A 186 -3.93 -9.58 -13.85
C GLU A 186 -5.30 -10.16 -13.53
N ASN A 187 -5.82 -11.04 -14.39
CA ASN A 187 -7.09 -11.71 -14.17
C ASN A 187 -7.03 -12.62 -12.94
N TRP A 188 -5.93 -13.36 -12.79
CA TRP A 188 -5.65 -14.13 -11.59
C TRP A 188 -5.66 -13.21 -10.35
N TYR A 189 -4.89 -12.12 -10.37
CA TYR A 189 -4.78 -11.22 -9.23
C TYR A 189 -6.12 -10.58 -8.86
N ASN A 190 -6.96 -10.27 -9.85
CA ASN A 190 -8.30 -9.74 -9.61
C ASN A 190 -9.27 -10.77 -9.01
N SER A 191 -8.99 -12.07 -9.15
CA SER A 191 -9.78 -13.14 -8.53
C SER A 191 -9.37 -13.46 -7.09
N VAL A 192 -8.16 -13.05 -6.68
CA VAL A 192 -7.69 -13.16 -5.29
C VAL A 192 -8.55 -12.32 -4.35
N GLU A 193 -8.79 -12.83 -3.14
CA GLU A 193 -9.53 -12.11 -2.10
C GLU A 193 -8.86 -10.77 -1.79
N LYS A 194 -9.55 -9.68 -2.13
CA LYS A 194 -9.12 -8.32 -1.77
C LYS A 194 -9.72 -7.98 -0.41
N SER A 195 -8.86 -7.60 0.54
CA SER A 195 -9.32 -7.09 1.82
C SER A 195 -10.05 -5.78 1.57
N THR A 196 -11.39 -5.80 1.60
CA THR A 196 -12.21 -4.60 1.42
C THR A 196 -11.92 -3.65 2.58
N LYS A 197 -11.09 -2.63 2.32
CA LYS A 197 -11.04 -1.48 3.22
C LYS A 197 -12.45 -0.89 3.26
N SER A 198 -12.94 -0.59 4.47
CA SER A 198 -14.05 0.34 4.58
C SER A 198 -13.70 1.63 3.82
N PHE A 199 -14.68 2.29 3.22
CA PHE A 199 -14.44 3.54 2.48
C PHE A 199 -13.85 4.64 3.40
N TRP A 200 -14.17 4.58 4.69
CA TRP A 200 -13.84 5.59 5.70
C TRP A 200 -12.35 5.92 5.85
N PRO A 201 -11.41 4.97 6.03
CA PRO A 201 -10.01 5.30 6.23
C PRO A 201 -9.39 5.94 4.98
N LYS A 202 -9.73 5.47 3.78
CA LYS A 202 -9.26 6.08 2.52
C LYS A 202 -9.76 7.52 2.38
N PHE A 203 -11.02 7.76 2.75
CA PHE A 203 -11.60 9.11 2.71
C PHE A 203 -10.92 10.06 3.70
N ILE A 204 -10.67 9.60 4.93
CA ILE A 204 -10.01 10.40 5.97
C ILE A 204 -8.54 10.67 5.59
N GLU A 205 -7.82 9.68 5.06
CA GLU A 205 -6.44 9.82 4.60
C GLU A 205 -6.33 10.89 3.49
N ARG A 206 -7.25 10.86 2.52
CA ARG A 206 -7.31 11.88 1.44
C ARG A 206 -7.60 13.29 1.96
N HIS A 207 -8.34 13.42 3.05
CA HIS A 207 -8.73 14.70 3.63
C HIS A 207 -8.06 14.95 4.99
N ASN A 208 -6.88 14.39 5.24
CA ASN A 208 -6.22 14.46 6.54
C ASN A 208 -6.02 15.90 7.04
N ALA A 209 -5.70 16.84 6.13
CA ALA A 209 -5.54 18.25 6.41
C ALA A 209 -6.83 18.94 6.88
N TRP A 210 -7.99 18.39 6.48
CA TRP A 210 -9.30 18.94 6.83
C TRP A 210 -9.82 18.39 8.16
N VAL A 211 -9.29 17.26 8.65
CA VAL A 211 -9.76 16.65 9.90
C VAL A 211 -9.65 17.61 11.09
N PRO A 212 -8.49 18.25 11.38
CA PRO A 212 -8.40 19.22 12.48
C PRO A 212 -9.32 20.43 12.28
N LEU A 213 -9.53 20.86 11.03
CA LEU A 213 -10.43 21.96 10.68
C LEU A 213 -11.89 21.59 10.99
N ILE A 214 -12.33 20.38 10.62
CA ILE A 214 -13.68 19.88 10.92
C ILE A 214 -13.89 19.81 12.43
N PHE A 215 -12.92 19.28 13.19
CA PHE A 215 -13.00 19.24 14.66
C PHE A 215 -13.13 20.65 15.26
N ARG A 216 -12.37 21.62 14.74
CA ARG A 216 -12.47 23.02 15.14
C ARG A 216 -13.85 23.61 14.82
N LEU A 217 -14.39 23.37 13.62
CA LEU A 217 -15.72 23.84 13.24
C LEU A 217 -16.82 23.21 14.10
N MET A 218 -16.72 21.91 14.40
CA MET A 218 -17.64 21.22 15.31
C MET A 218 -17.59 21.80 16.73
N GLY A 219 -16.40 22.08 17.24
CA GLY A 219 -16.22 22.73 18.55
C GLY A 219 -16.84 24.13 18.59
N THR A 220 -16.57 24.94 17.56
CA THR A 220 -17.18 26.28 17.40
C THR A 220 -18.71 26.20 17.31
N ALA A 221 -19.25 25.26 16.53
CA ALA A 221 -20.69 25.08 16.40
C ALA A 221 -21.33 24.69 17.74
N ALA A 222 -20.72 23.77 18.50
CA ALA A 222 -21.17 23.39 19.84
C ALA A 222 -21.18 24.59 20.80
N PHE A 223 -20.13 25.41 20.76
CA PHE A 223 -20.07 26.65 21.55
C PHE A 223 -21.18 27.63 21.19
N CYS A 224 -21.42 27.89 19.90
CA CYS A 224 -22.51 28.76 19.45
C CYS A 224 -23.90 28.25 19.88
N ILE A 225 -24.14 26.93 19.81
CA ILE A 225 -25.38 26.32 20.28
C ILE A 225 -25.55 26.53 21.79
N CYS A 226 -24.49 26.33 22.58
CA CYS A 226 -24.54 26.61 24.02
C CYS A 226 -24.86 28.07 24.31
N VAL A 227 -24.16 29.03 23.70
CA VAL A 227 -24.44 30.46 23.89
C VAL A 227 -25.87 30.82 23.50
N TRP A 228 -26.39 30.23 22.43
CA TRP A 228 -27.77 30.43 22.00
C TRP A 228 -28.80 29.88 23.01
N LEU A 229 -28.55 28.70 23.59
CA LEU A 229 -29.42 28.11 24.63
C LEU A 229 -29.43 28.95 25.92
N PHE A 230 -28.29 29.57 26.29
CA PHE A 230 -28.18 30.44 27.46
C PHE A 230 -28.47 31.91 27.18
N ARG A 231 -28.91 32.26 25.96
CA ARG A 231 -29.08 33.66 25.55
C ARG A 231 -30.03 34.41 26.49
N ASP A 232 -31.13 33.80 26.92
CA ASP A 232 -32.15 34.50 27.71
C ASP A 232 -31.61 34.76 29.13
N SER A 233 -30.85 33.82 29.69
CA SER A 233 -30.18 34.00 31.00
C SER A 233 -29.05 35.03 30.95
N ILE A 234 -28.33 35.09 29.83
CA ILE A 234 -27.28 36.09 29.64
C ILE A 234 -27.92 37.47 29.42
N PHE A 235 -28.87 37.62 28.49
CA PHE A 235 -29.41 38.94 28.11
C PHE A 235 -30.56 39.47 28.97
N ALA A 236 -31.06 38.75 29.97
CA ALA A 236 -32.14 39.21 30.84
C ALA A 236 -31.74 40.33 31.83
N ILE A 237 -30.46 40.62 32.01
CA ILE A 237 -29.98 41.60 33.00
C ILE A 237 -29.70 42.94 32.29
N ASN A 238 -30.25 44.04 32.81
CA ASN A 238 -29.93 45.39 32.34
C ASN A 238 -28.45 45.69 32.58
N PHE A 239 -27.64 45.61 31.53
CA PHE A 239 -26.19 45.63 31.67
C PHE A 239 -25.59 47.04 31.77
N THR A 240 -24.65 47.18 32.71
CA THR A 240 -23.66 48.27 32.67
C THR A 240 -22.53 47.92 31.68
N ASN A 241 -21.92 48.91 31.02
CA ASN A 241 -20.83 48.70 30.05
C ASN A 241 -19.68 47.81 30.58
N SER A 242 -19.36 47.88 31.89
CA SER A 242 -18.33 47.05 32.53
C SER A 242 -18.69 45.56 32.59
N GLN A 243 -19.97 45.23 32.81
CA GLN A 243 -20.46 43.86 32.88
C GLN A 243 -20.45 43.16 31.52
N VAL A 244 -20.75 43.91 30.44
CA VAL A 244 -20.65 43.42 29.06
C VAL A 244 -19.21 43.08 28.68
N LEU A 245 -18.25 43.90 29.10
CA LEU A 245 -16.83 43.67 28.82
C LEU A 245 -16.34 42.41 29.54
N LEU A 246 -16.70 42.24 30.83
CA LEU A 246 -16.32 41.05 31.61
C LEU A 246 -16.90 39.78 31.02
N SER A 247 -18.19 39.76 30.67
CA SER A 247 -18.84 38.59 30.06
C SER A 247 -18.25 38.27 28.69
N GLY A 248 -17.95 39.30 27.87
CA GLY A 248 -17.24 39.14 26.61
C GLY A 248 -15.86 38.51 26.77
N LEU A 249 -15.10 38.92 27.80
CA LEU A 249 -13.77 38.35 28.09
C LEU A 249 -13.88 36.88 28.50
N ILE A 250 -14.82 36.52 29.38
CA ILE A 250 -15.04 35.12 29.80
C ILE A 250 -15.44 34.24 28.61
N LEU A 251 -16.35 34.72 27.74
CA LEU A 251 -16.74 34.01 26.52
C LEU A 251 -15.57 33.84 25.56
N PHE A 252 -14.74 34.87 25.39
CA PHE A 252 -13.54 34.80 24.55
C PHE A 252 -12.52 33.77 25.06
N VAL A 253 -12.28 33.73 26.37
CA VAL A 253 -11.39 32.75 27.00
C VAL A 253 -11.95 31.34 26.83
N THR A 254 -13.24 31.15 27.08
CA THR A 254 -13.93 29.86 26.91
C THR A 254 -13.82 29.38 25.46
N PHE A 255 -14.10 30.26 24.50
CA PHE A 255 -13.97 29.96 23.07
C PHE A 255 -12.54 29.57 22.68
N SER A 256 -11.54 30.28 23.21
CA SER A 256 -10.13 29.96 22.97
C SER A 256 -9.76 28.57 23.51
N ILE A 257 -10.27 28.20 24.69
CA ILE A 257 -10.07 26.86 25.26
C ILE A 257 -10.75 25.80 24.39
N VAL A 258 -11.99 26.02 23.94
CA VAL A 258 -12.70 25.10 23.04
C VAL A 258 -11.93 24.87 21.74
N ILE A 259 -11.38 25.92 21.12
CA ILE A 259 -10.55 25.76 19.91
C ILE A 259 -9.29 24.94 20.23
N ALA A 260 -8.60 25.25 21.32
CA ALA A 260 -7.37 24.56 21.70
C ALA A 260 -7.60 23.06 21.99
N THR A 261 -8.68 22.71 22.68
CA THR A 261 -9.04 21.30 22.93
C THR A 261 -9.45 20.59 21.64
N SER A 262 -10.19 21.28 20.76
CA SER A 262 -10.61 20.75 19.45
C SER A 262 -9.43 20.35 18.58
N LEU A 263 -8.38 21.19 18.54
CA LEU A 263 -7.18 20.90 17.76
C LEU A 263 -6.40 19.71 18.32
N ARG A 264 -6.24 19.62 19.66
CA ARG A 264 -5.57 18.49 20.32
C ARG A 264 -6.32 17.17 20.12
N LEU A 265 -7.65 17.20 20.19
CA LEU A 265 -8.46 15.99 19.98
C LEU A 265 -8.52 15.59 18.50
N GLY A 266 -8.57 16.57 17.58
CA GLY A 266 -8.50 16.31 16.15
C GLY A 266 -7.17 15.70 15.72
N SER A 267 -6.04 16.19 16.23
CA SER A 267 -4.72 15.58 15.96
C SER A 267 -4.56 14.22 16.62
N GLY A 268 -5.12 14.02 17.82
CA GLY A 268 -5.24 12.72 18.46
C GLY A 268 -6.00 11.73 17.59
N PHE A 269 -7.21 12.09 17.15
CA PHE A 269 -8.03 11.28 16.24
C PHE A 269 -7.28 10.91 14.97
N LEU A 270 -6.63 11.88 14.32
CA LEU A 270 -5.83 11.63 13.12
C LEU A 270 -4.71 10.61 13.39
N SER A 271 -4.00 10.76 14.52
CA SER A 271 -2.95 9.83 14.94
C SER A 271 -3.46 8.41 15.17
N TYR A 272 -4.74 8.22 15.51
CA TYR A 272 -5.36 6.89 15.60
C TYR A 272 -5.82 6.38 14.23
N VAL A 273 -6.41 7.23 13.39
CA VAL A 273 -6.82 6.83 12.04
C VAL A 273 -5.61 6.44 11.18
N GLU A 274 -4.48 7.14 11.30
CA GLU A 274 -3.22 6.78 10.64
C GLU A 274 -2.65 5.43 11.12
N ARG A 275 -3.07 4.96 12.30
CA ARG A 275 -2.74 3.61 12.79
C ARG A 275 -3.69 2.55 12.24
N LEU A 276 -4.77 2.90 11.53
CA LEU A 276 -5.58 1.89 10.85
C LEU A 276 -4.76 1.26 9.73
N TYR A 277 -4.59 -0.05 9.81
CA TYR A 277 -3.63 -0.74 8.98
C TYR A 277 -4.30 -1.35 7.74
N PRO A 278 -3.78 -1.05 6.52
CA PRO A 278 -3.97 -1.96 5.38
C PRO A 278 -3.44 -3.35 5.72
N VAL A 279 -4.23 -4.37 5.42
CA VAL A 279 -3.88 -5.75 5.73
C VAL A 279 -3.70 -6.51 4.41
N SER A 280 -2.50 -6.45 3.84
CA SER A 280 -2.08 -7.43 2.83
C SER A 280 -1.29 -8.56 3.49
N ALA A 281 -1.67 -9.79 3.21
CA ALA A 281 -1.07 -10.96 3.80
C ALA A 281 -0.99 -12.13 2.82
N ILE A 282 0.03 -12.94 3.05
CA ILE A 282 0.27 -14.19 2.34
C ILE A 282 0.05 -15.28 3.38
N LYS A 283 -1.04 -16.02 3.27
CA LYS A 283 -1.48 -17.03 4.24
C LYS A 283 -1.03 -18.41 3.78
N PHE A 284 0.18 -18.81 4.16
CA PHE A 284 0.68 -20.16 3.93
C PHE A 284 0.69 -21.00 5.22
N ALA A 285 0.83 -20.36 6.38
CA ALA A 285 0.88 -21.01 7.68
C ALA A 285 -0.10 -20.37 8.69
N ASP A 286 -0.22 -20.98 9.86
CA ASP A 286 -1.05 -20.49 10.95
C ASP A 286 -0.47 -19.23 11.62
N ALA A 287 0.84 -19.00 11.47
CA ALA A 287 1.53 -17.84 12.02
C ALA A 287 0.98 -16.54 11.43
N GLU A 288 0.74 -16.50 10.12
CA GLU A 288 0.17 -15.34 9.44
C GLU A 288 -1.28 -15.12 9.83
N GLU A 289 -2.05 -16.19 10.04
CA GLU A 289 -3.42 -16.08 10.54
C GLU A 289 -3.47 -15.44 11.94
N LYS A 290 -2.57 -15.82 12.84
CA LYS A 290 -2.47 -15.20 14.17
C LYS A 290 -2.17 -13.71 14.06
N ILE A 291 -1.26 -13.32 13.18
CA ILE A 291 -0.89 -11.92 12.93
C ILE A 291 -2.06 -11.15 12.33
N LEU A 292 -2.76 -11.72 11.35
CA LEU A 292 -3.97 -11.18 10.75
C LEU A 292 -5.05 -10.92 11.80
N ARG A 293 -5.32 -11.90 12.67
CA ARG A 293 -6.29 -11.77 13.77
C ARG A 293 -5.88 -10.67 14.76
N GLN A 294 -4.59 -10.58 15.11
CA GLN A 294 -4.08 -9.50 15.97
C GLN A 294 -4.27 -8.13 15.32
N TYR A 295 -3.96 -8.00 14.04
CA TYR A 295 -4.16 -6.74 13.31
C TYR A 295 -5.64 -6.39 13.16
N ASN A 296 -6.51 -7.35 12.89
CA ASN A 296 -7.96 -7.12 12.82
C ASN A 296 -8.54 -6.69 14.17
N LYS A 297 -8.11 -7.33 15.27
CA LYS A 297 -8.49 -6.92 16.63
C LYS A 297 -7.92 -5.55 17.01
N ALA A 298 -6.69 -5.24 16.59
CA ALA A 298 -6.11 -3.92 16.77
C ALA A 298 -6.90 -2.87 15.95
N ASN A 299 -7.24 -3.16 14.70
CA ASN A 299 -8.04 -2.27 13.85
C ASN A 299 -9.42 -1.99 14.44
N SER A 300 -10.11 -3.02 14.96
CA SER A 300 -11.41 -2.82 15.59
C SER A 300 -11.29 -2.00 16.88
N SER A 301 -10.24 -2.23 17.69
CA SER A 301 -9.95 -1.40 18.87
C SER A 301 -9.56 0.03 18.50
N ILE A 302 -8.85 0.24 17.39
CA ILE A 302 -8.51 1.58 16.90
C ILE A 302 -9.78 2.27 16.42
N ALA A 303 -10.66 1.59 15.69
CA ALA A 303 -11.93 2.15 15.25
C ALA A 303 -12.81 2.60 16.42
N THR A 304 -12.92 1.78 17.48
CA THR A 304 -13.67 2.16 18.69
C THR A 304 -13.02 3.32 19.44
N LYS A 305 -11.68 3.37 19.53
CA LYS A 305 -10.97 4.51 20.10
C LYS A 305 -11.17 5.79 19.29
N SER A 306 -11.07 5.72 17.96
CA SER A 306 -11.34 6.85 17.07
C SER A 306 -12.75 7.40 17.26
N PHE A 307 -13.75 6.52 17.42
CA PHE A 307 -15.11 6.92 17.77
C PHE A 307 -15.18 7.60 19.15
N LEU A 308 -14.46 7.08 20.15
CA LEU A 308 -14.39 7.69 21.49
C LEU A 308 -13.76 9.09 21.45
N TYR A 309 -12.77 9.35 20.59
CA TYR A 309 -12.21 10.70 20.40
C TYR A 309 -13.22 11.67 19.79
N LEU A 310 -14.02 11.21 18.81
CA LEU A 310 -15.11 12.00 18.22
C LEU A 310 -16.18 12.34 19.29
N ALA A 311 -16.61 11.35 20.06
CA ALA A 311 -17.58 11.57 21.13
C ALA A 311 -17.01 12.48 22.23
N GLY A 312 -15.77 12.22 22.66
CA GLY A 312 -15.07 13.01 23.66
C GLY A 312 -14.89 14.47 23.25
N GLN A 313 -14.69 14.75 21.96
CA GLN A 313 -14.62 16.11 21.44
C GLN A 313 -15.93 16.87 21.62
N VAL A 314 -17.07 16.26 21.27
CA VAL A 314 -18.39 16.90 21.42
C VAL A 314 -18.69 17.14 22.89
N ILE A 315 -18.48 16.12 23.74
CA ILE A 315 -18.73 16.20 25.18
C ILE A 315 -17.85 17.26 25.83
N SER A 316 -16.54 17.27 25.54
CA SER A 316 -15.59 18.26 26.07
C SER A 316 -15.99 19.68 25.67
N SER A 317 -16.35 19.89 24.41
CA SER A 317 -16.78 21.21 23.91
C SER A 317 -18.06 21.68 24.60
N LEU A 318 -19.04 20.80 24.83
CA LEU A 318 -20.27 21.12 25.55
C LEU A 318 -20.01 21.46 27.02
N ILE A 319 -19.18 20.67 27.72
CA ILE A 319 -18.85 20.90 29.14
C ILE A 319 -18.13 22.24 29.31
N VAL A 320 -17.10 22.51 28.51
CA VAL A 320 -16.35 23.77 28.57
C VAL A 320 -17.27 24.96 28.28
N SER A 321 -18.14 24.84 27.27
CA SER A 321 -19.10 25.89 26.92
C SER A 321 -20.14 26.11 28.03
N TRP A 322 -20.63 25.04 28.65
CA TRP A 322 -21.59 25.12 29.76
C TRP A 322 -20.98 25.76 31.00
N ILE A 323 -19.76 25.38 31.37
CA ILE A 323 -19.02 26.01 32.49
C ILE A 323 -18.78 27.49 32.21
N GLY A 324 -18.37 27.83 30.98
CA GLY A 324 -18.18 29.22 30.57
C GLY A 324 -19.47 30.04 30.71
N ALA A 325 -20.60 29.50 30.24
CA ALA A 325 -21.90 30.13 30.38
C ALA A 325 -22.33 30.30 31.86
N LEU A 326 -22.14 29.27 32.68
CA LEU A 326 -22.48 29.33 34.11
C LEU A 326 -21.62 30.37 34.86
N MET A 327 -20.32 30.42 34.59
CA MET A 327 -19.41 31.43 35.14
C MET A 327 -19.81 32.84 34.71
N THR A 328 -20.24 33.03 33.46
CA THR A 328 -20.77 34.34 33.03
C THR A 328 -22.03 34.72 33.81
N VAL A 329 -22.98 33.81 33.99
CA VAL A 329 -24.22 34.11 34.73
C VAL A 329 -23.92 34.42 36.21
N GLU A 330 -23.07 33.65 36.87
CA GLU A 330 -22.74 33.85 38.28
C GLU A 330 -21.96 35.16 38.52
N THR A 331 -21.00 35.48 37.65
CA THR A 331 -20.27 36.75 37.75
C THR A 331 -21.19 37.95 37.51
N LEU A 332 -22.13 37.85 36.57
CA LEU A 332 -23.13 38.89 36.36
C LEU A 332 -24.08 39.04 37.56
N ALA A 333 -24.53 37.94 38.15
CA ALA A 333 -25.39 37.96 39.33
C ALA A 333 -24.70 38.60 40.56
N LYS A 334 -23.40 38.38 40.76
CA LYS A 334 -22.63 39.00 41.86
C LYS A 334 -22.37 40.49 41.70
N ILE A 335 -22.38 40.99 40.46
CA ILE A 335 -22.10 42.40 40.15
C ILE A 335 -23.41 43.18 39.92
N ALA A 336 -24.56 42.51 39.81
CA ALA A 336 -25.85 43.15 39.73
C ALA A 336 -26.18 43.87 41.06
N PRO A 337 -26.48 45.18 41.02
CA PRO A 337 -26.73 46.00 42.22
C PRO A 337 -28.05 45.68 42.92
#